data_AF-A0A7S1NHR9-F1
#
_entry.id   AF-A0A7S1NHR9-F1
#
_cell.length_a   1.000
_cell.length_b   1.000
_cell.length_c   1.000
_cell.angle_alpha   90.00
_cell.angle_beta   90.00
_cell.angle_gamma   90.00
#
_symmetry.space_group_name_H-M   'P 1'
#
loop_
_entity.id
_entity.type
_entity.pdbx_description
1 polymer ?
#
loop_
_entity_poly.entity_id
_entity_poly.type
_entity_poly.pdbx_seq_one_letter_code
_entity_poly.pdbx_strand_id
1 'polypeptide(L)'
;AWMLAMHYPDWAIGVAPLAGMPTIGTLDHGTHTQAIEPTLHALLDASIAEYRGDAAAGNLRGVPVLARTGAQDRVIAPWLTRKLGRLLREAGANGTVRELPGKEHWWWDT
;
A
#
# COMPACT_ATOMS: atom_id res chain seq x y z
N ALA A 1 -0.09 8.22 5.01
CA ALA A 1 -0.81 7.57 6.13
C ALA A 1 -0.23 6.19 6.45
N TRP A 2 -0.41 5.18 5.59
CA TRP A 2 -0.07 3.80 5.92
C TRP A 2 1.43 3.53 6.17
N MET A 3 2.34 4.11 5.38
CA MET A 3 3.79 4.06 5.60
C MET A 3 4.19 4.62 6.96
N LEU A 4 3.58 5.73 7.38
CA LEU A 4 3.85 6.31 8.70
C LEU A 4 3.48 5.32 9.80
N ALA A 5 2.29 4.70 9.71
CA ALA A 5 1.84 3.70 10.68
C ALA A 5 2.68 2.41 10.64
N MET A 6 3.30 2.08 9.51
CA MET A 6 4.21 0.93 9.40
C MET A 6 5.57 1.19 10.05
N HIS A 7 6.10 2.40 9.91
CA HIS A 7 7.38 2.78 10.51
C HIS A 7 7.25 3.14 11.99
N TYR A 8 6.11 3.71 12.38
CA TYR A 8 5.84 4.20 13.74
C TYR A 8 4.46 3.73 14.23
N PRO A 9 4.24 2.41 14.41
CA PRO A 9 2.93 1.87 14.79
C PRO A 9 2.44 2.39 16.14
N ASP A 10 3.35 2.61 17.09
CA ASP A 10 3.02 3.13 18.43
C ASP A 10 2.49 4.57 18.41
N TRP A 11 2.64 5.28 17.29
CA TRP A 11 2.14 6.65 17.12
C TRP A 11 0.76 6.70 16.47
N ALA A 12 0.22 5.54 16.07
CA ALA A 12 -1.04 5.44 15.34
C ALA A 12 -2.07 4.62 16.13
N ILE A 13 -3.17 5.26 16.52
CA ILE A 13 -4.34 4.55 17.08
C ILE A 13 -5.21 3.88 16.00
N GLY A 14 -4.91 4.14 14.73
CA GLY A 14 -5.60 3.60 13.56
C GLY A 14 -5.12 4.29 12.28
N VAL A 15 -5.40 3.70 11.12
CA VAL A 15 -4.95 4.23 9.83
C VAL A 15 -5.96 4.01 8.71
N ALA A 16 -6.19 5.04 7.90
CA ALA A 16 -7.11 4.98 6.78
C ALA A 16 -6.45 5.42 5.46
N PRO A 17 -5.73 4.53 4.75
CA PRO A 17 -5.22 4.85 3.42
C PRO A 17 -6.35 4.88 2.39
N LEU A 18 -6.47 6.00 1.67
CA LEU A 18 -7.44 6.21 0.60
C LEU A 18 -6.68 6.30 -0.73
N ALA A 19 -7.08 5.51 -1.73
CA ALA A 19 -6.37 5.38 -3.01
C ALA A 19 -4.86 5.15 -2.82
N GLY A 20 -4.50 4.28 -1.88
CA GLY A 20 -3.12 4.08 -1.46
C GLY A 20 -2.41 2.93 -2.17
N MET A 21 -1.09 3.06 -2.29
CA MET A 21 -0.21 2.00 -2.78
C MET A 21 0.52 1.33 -1.62
N PRO A 22 0.53 0.00 -1.53
CA PRO A 22 1.27 -0.70 -0.49
C PRO A 22 2.79 -0.72 -0.71
N THR A 23 3.30 -0.20 -1.82
CA THR A 23 4.74 0.01 -2.00
C THR A 23 4.85 1.11 -3.03
N ILE A 24 5.61 2.17 -2.75
CA ILE A 24 5.85 3.19 -3.78
C ILE A 24 6.80 2.57 -4.81
N GLY A 25 6.47 2.71 -6.09
CA GLY A 25 7.22 2.11 -7.19
C GLY A 25 6.65 0.80 -7.74
N THR A 26 5.62 0.21 -7.12
CA THR A 26 4.93 -1.00 -7.65
C THR A 26 3.79 -0.70 -8.62
N LEU A 27 3.94 0.31 -9.48
CA LEU A 27 3.00 0.51 -10.59
C LEU A 27 3.20 -0.60 -11.64
N ASP A 28 2.26 -0.78 -12.56
CA ASP A 28 2.32 -1.80 -13.63
C ASP A 28 3.60 -1.73 -14.50
N HIS A 29 4.35 -0.62 -14.41
CA HIS A 29 5.62 -0.37 -15.09
C HIS A 29 6.80 -0.22 -14.11
N GLY A 30 6.69 -0.80 -12.91
CA GLY A 30 7.69 -0.70 -11.84
C GLY A 30 9.04 -1.30 -12.22
N THR A 31 10.08 -0.85 -11.54
CA THR A 31 11.50 -1.21 -11.73
C THR A 31 11.79 -2.70 -11.71
N HIS A 32 10.91 -3.52 -11.13
CA HIS A 32 11.02 -4.97 -11.06
C HIS A 32 10.59 -5.73 -12.34
N THR A 33 10.03 -5.04 -13.34
CA THR A 33 9.62 -5.68 -14.61
C THR A 33 10.62 -5.48 -15.74
N GLN A 34 11.66 -4.67 -15.53
CA GLN A 34 12.67 -4.37 -16.54
C GLN A 34 14.01 -5.07 -16.23
N ALA A 35 14.68 -5.55 -17.28
CA ALA A 35 16.01 -6.13 -17.14
C ALA A 35 17.03 -5.00 -16.88
N ILE A 36 17.48 -4.89 -15.63
CA ILE A 36 18.48 -3.94 -15.17
C ILE A 36 19.70 -4.74 -14.68
N GLU A 37 20.91 -4.17 -14.80
CA GLU A 37 22.12 -4.76 -14.23
C GLU A 37 21.95 -4.98 -12.71
N PRO A 38 22.36 -6.15 -12.15
CA PRO A 38 22.03 -6.51 -10.76
C PRO A 38 22.51 -5.53 -9.69
N THR A 39 23.70 -4.94 -9.85
CA THR A 39 24.25 -3.98 -8.88
C THR A 39 23.43 -2.69 -8.87
N LEU A 40 23.05 -2.19 -10.05
CA LEU A 40 22.19 -1.02 -10.18
C LEU A 40 20.78 -1.28 -9.63
N HIS A 41 20.25 -2.48 -9.88
CA HIS A 41 18.98 -2.91 -9.30
C HIS A 41 19.03 -2.95 -7.77
N ALA A 42 20.11 -3.49 -7.19
CA ALA A 42 20.31 -3.51 -5.73
C ALA A 42 20.46 -2.11 -5.13
N LEU A 43 21.18 -1.20 -5.79
CA LEU A 43 21.31 0.20 -5.34
C LEU A 43 19.96 0.92 -5.37
N LEU A 44 19.17 0.70 -6.42
CA LEU A 44 17.83 1.27 -6.54
C LEU A 44 16.91 0.74 -5.44
N ASP A 45 16.84 -0.59 -5.28
CA ASP A 45 16.06 -1.25 -4.23
C ASP A 45 16.44 -0.74 -2.83
N ALA A 46 17.74 -0.56 -2.56
CA ALA A 46 18.22 0.01 -1.30
C ALA A 46 17.78 1.48 -1.12
N SER A 47 17.82 2.29 -2.18
CA SER A 47 17.43 3.70 -2.14
C SER A 47 15.94 3.93 -1.88
N ILE A 48 15.09 2.96 -2.21
CA ILE A 48 13.64 3.02 -2.00
C ILE A 48 13.16 2.07 -0.90
N ALA A 49 14.07 1.47 -0.13
CA ALA A 49 13.77 0.44 0.85
C ALA A 49 12.73 0.91 1.90
N GLU A 50 12.78 2.18 2.28
CA GLU A 50 11.84 2.80 3.22
C GLU A 50 10.40 2.85 2.70
N TYR A 51 10.19 2.77 1.38
CA TYR A 51 8.88 2.76 0.74
C TYR A 51 8.31 1.35 0.51
N ARG A 52 9.06 0.30 0.90
CA ARG A 52 8.64 -1.11 0.84
C ARG A 52 7.70 -1.48 1.99
N GLY A 53 6.49 -0.93 1.95
CA GLY A 53 5.51 -1.24 2.99
C GLY A 53 4.99 -2.68 2.95
N ASP A 54 5.24 -3.44 1.89
CA ASP A 54 5.03 -4.90 1.87
C ASP A 54 5.94 -5.61 2.88
N ALA A 55 7.20 -5.18 3.03
CA ALA A 55 8.12 -5.67 4.03
C ALA A 55 7.74 -5.25 5.46
N ALA A 56 7.12 -4.08 5.62
CA ALA A 56 6.75 -3.51 6.92
C ALA A 56 5.29 -3.78 7.33
N ALA A 57 4.51 -4.52 6.53
CA ALA A 57 3.09 -4.78 6.80
C ALA A 57 2.83 -5.47 8.14
N GLY A 58 3.80 -6.25 8.61
CA GLY A 58 3.76 -6.92 9.91
C GLY A 58 3.65 -5.98 11.11
N ASN A 59 4.06 -4.71 10.97
CA ASN A 59 4.05 -3.73 12.05
C ASN A 59 2.63 -3.19 12.33
N LEU A 60 1.68 -3.41 11.43
CA LEU A 60 0.28 -3.00 11.62
C LEU A 60 -0.53 -3.96 12.52
N ARG A 61 0.10 -4.99 13.10
CA ARG A 61 -0.55 -5.83 14.11
C ARG A 61 -0.96 -4.99 15.30
N GLY A 62 -2.25 -5.03 15.65
CA GLY A 62 -2.82 -4.21 16.72
C GLY A 62 -3.22 -2.79 16.30
N VAL A 63 -2.88 -2.33 15.10
CA VAL A 63 -3.33 -1.05 14.55
C VAL A 63 -4.53 -1.27 13.64
N PRO A 64 -5.72 -0.71 13.93
CA PRO A 64 -6.88 -0.83 13.06
C PRO A 64 -6.66 -0.17 11.69
N VAL A 65 -6.90 -0.89 10.60
CA VAL A 65 -6.75 -0.37 9.22
C VAL A 65 -8.09 -0.27 8.49
N LEU A 66 -8.36 0.87 7.84
CA LEU A 66 -9.47 1.04 6.89
C LEU A 66 -8.94 1.52 5.53
N ALA A 67 -8.67 0.60 4.62
CA ALA A 67 -8.24 0.95 3.27
C ALA A 67 -9.44 1.08 2.32
N ARG A 68 -9.50 2.18 1.57
CA ARG A 68 -10.54 2.41 0.56
C ARG A 68 -9.96 2.88 -0.76
N THR A 69 -10.60 2.50 -1.87
CA THR A 69 -10.29 3.01 -3.21
C THR A 69 -11.56 3.08 -4.05
N GLY A 70 -11.59 3.95 -5.05
CA GLY A 70 -12.65 3.94 -6.06
C GLY A 70 -12.52 2.69 -6.93
N ALA A 71 -13.61 1.95 -7.16
CA ALA A 71 -13.56 0.72 -7.96
C ALA A 71 -13.21 0.98 -9.44
N GLN A 72 -13.32 2.23 -9.90
CA GLN A 72 -12.98 2.66 -11.26
C GLN A 72 -11.69 3.49 -11.32
N ASP A 73 -10.98 3.68 -10.20
CA ASP A 73 -9.78 4.52 -10.10
C ASP A 73 -8.74 4.18 -11.18
N ARG A 74 -8.45 5.15 -12.05
CA ARG A 74 -7.47 5.05 -13.14
C ARG A 74 -6.11 5.66 -12.81
N VAL A 75 -5.98 6.31 -11.65
CA VAL A 75 -4.71 6.91 -11.19
C VAL A 75 -3.97 5.90 -10.33
N ILE A 76 -4.65 5.31 -9.34
CA ILE A 76 -4.12 4.27 -8.47
C ILE A 76 -5.02 3.04 -8.60
N ALA A 77 -4.56 2.07 -9.36
CA ALA A 77 -5.36 0.91 -9.72
C ALA A 77 -5.91 0.18 -8.47
N PRO A 78 -7.20 -0.22 -8.44
CA PRO A 78 -7.84 -0.78 -7.25
C PRO A 78 -7.16 -2.05 -6.71
N TRP A 79 -6.47 -2.79 -7.58
CA TRP A 79 -5.72 -3.97 -7.20
C TRP A 79 -4.65 -3.70 -6.14
N LEU A 80 -4.09 -2.48 -6.08
CA LEU A 80 -3.12 -2.07 -5.06
C LEU A 80 -3.75 -2.07 -3.65
N THR A 81 -5.01 -1.66 -3.56
CA THR A 81 -5.77 -1.74 -2.30
C THR A 81 -6.10 -3.20 -1.95
N ARG A 82 -6.41 -4.05 -2.93
CA ARG A 82 -6.54 -5.50 -2.70
C ARG A 82 -5.24 -6.15 -2.23
N LYS A 83 -4.10 -5.74 -2.80
CA LYS A 83 -2.76 -6.18 -2.39
C LYS A 83 -2.49 -5.79 -0.94
N LEU A 84 -2.84 -4.58 -0.52
CA LEU A 84 -2.78 -4.18 0.88
C LEU A 84 -3.63 -5.12 1.77
N GLY A 85 -4.87 -5.40 1.38
CA GLY A 85 -5.73 -6.34 2.12
C GLY A 85 -5.13 -7.74 2.25
N ARG A 86 -4.43 -8.22 1.22
CA ARG A 86 -3.69 -9.50 1.26
C ARG A 86 -2.54 -9.44 2.26
N LEU A 87 -1.72 -8.39 2.21
CA LEU A 87 -0.58 -8.20 3.13
C LEU A 87 -1.04 -8.13 4.59
N LEU A 88 -2.15 -7.43 4.87
CA LEU A 88 -2.71 -7.35 6.22
C LEU A 88 -3.15 -8.73 6.73
N ARG A 89 -3.81 -9.54 5.88
CA ARG A 89 -4.21 -10.91 6.25
C ARG A 89 -3.00 -11.82 6.49
N GLU A 90 -2.01 -11.77 5.61
CA GLU A 90 -0.76 -12.55 5.76
C GLU A 90 0.01 -12.15 7.03
N ALA A 91 -0.04 -10.86 7.39
CA ALA A 91 0.47 -10.37 8.64
C ALA A 91 -0.42 -10.68 9.86
N GLY A 92 -1.66 -11.15 9.70
CA GLY A 92 -2.59 -11.24 10.83
C GLY A 92 -2.91 -9.89 11.48
N ALA A 93 -2.81 -8.80 10.71
CA ALA A 93 -3.22 -7.46 11.11
C ALA A 93 -4.73 -7.27 10.88
N ASN A 94 -5.38 -6.49 11.74
CA ASN A 94 -6.81 -6.21 11.61
C ASN A 94 -7.06 -5.08 10.61
N GLY A 95 -7.68 -5.38 9.48
CA GLY A 95 -7.94 -4.38 8.45
C GLY A 95 -9.17 -4.65 7.60
N THR A 96 -9.92 -3.60 7.33
CA THR A 96 -11.03 -3.58 6.37
C THR A 96 -10.55 -2.98 5.06
N VAL A 97 -10.80 -3.66 3.95
CA VAL A 97 -10.54 -3.15 2.61
C VAL A 97 -11.86 -3.01 1.86
N ARG A 98 -12.11 -1.85 1.26
CA ARG A 98 -13.34 -1.59 0.50
C ARG A 98 -13.08 -0.84 -0.80
N GLU A 99 -13.55 -1.40 -1.90
CA GLU A 99 -13.66 -0.70 -3.18
C GLU A 99 -15.03 -0.03 -3.27
N LEU A 100 -15.06 1.21 -3.76
CA LEU A 100 -16.27 2.02 -3.84
C LEU A 100 -16.87 1.94 -5.25
N PRO A 101 -18.04 1.29 -5.44
CA PRO A 101 -18.65 1.14 -6.75
C PRO A 101 -18.95 2.49 -7.41
N GLY A 102 -18.62 2.61 -8.69
CA GLY A 102 -18.88 3.83 -9.47
C GLY A 102 -18.03 5.05 -9.09
N LYS A 103 -17.01 4.88 -8.22
CA LYS A 103 -16.10 5.95 -7.84
C LYS A 103 -14.76 5.83 -8.56
N GLU A 104 -14.27 6.97 -9.01
CA GLU A 104 -12.94 7.17 -9.60
C GLU A 104 -11.92 7.54 -8.48
N HIS A 105 -10.80 8.19 -8.81
CA HIS A 105 -9.72 8.49 -7.86
C HIS A 105 -10.12 9.39 -6.67
N TRP A 106 -11.11 10.26 -6.85
CA TRP A 106 -11.57 11.19 -5.82
C TRP A 106 -13.06 10.98 -5.50
N TRP A 107 -13.39 10.99 -4.21
CA TRP A 107 -14.76 10.84 -3.71
C TRP A 107 -14.92 11.58 -2.39
N TRP A 108 -16.07 12.24 -2.20
CA TRP A 108 -16.40 12.99 -0.98
C TRP A 108 -17.78 12.60 -0.40
N ASP A 109 -18.56 11.82 -1.13
CA ASP A 109 -19.97 11.51 -0.85
C ASP A 109 -20.16 10.05 -0.35
N THR A 110 -19.18 9.51 0.38
CA THR A 110 -19.12 8.08 0.74
C THR A 110 -18.51 7.77 2.10
#